data_AF-A0A3D0NT34-F1
#
_entry.id   AF-A0A3D0NT34-F1
#
_cell.length_a   1.000
_cell.length_b   1.000
_cell.length_c   1.000
_cell.angle_alpha   90.00
_cell.angle_beta   90.00
_cell.angle_gamma   90.00
#
_symmetry.space_group_name_H-M   'P 1'
#
loop_
_entity.id
_entity.type
_entity.pdbx_description
1 polymer ?
#
loop_
_entity_poly.entity_id
_entity_poly.type
_entity_poly.pdbx_seq_one_letter_code
_entity_poly.pdbx_strand_id
1 'polypeptide(L)'
;HPNGWGLATFENGEPNVRTEMISAEKSGILPELVHSLPDSKLLLAHIRRATIGGVKPENCHPFVRTDVSGRTWTLMHNGTIFSGNELNRYMEIQNGDTDSERILLYLMDRINQKTDRTGLALSLEKRIETVEEAIR
;
A
#
# COMPACT_ATOMS: atom_id res chain seq x y z
N HIS A 1 6.61 3.25 -17.48
CA HIS A 1 6.91 3.85 -16.16
C HIS A 1 8.22 3.24 -15.63
N PRO A 2 9.33 4.01 -15.56
CA PRO A 2 10.67 3.41 -15.44
C PRO A 2 11.16 3.20 -14.00
N ASN A 3 10.43 3.66 -12.99
CA ASN A 3 10.96 3.86 -11.63
C ASN A 3 10.62 2.74 -10.65
N GLY A 4 10.29 1.55 -11.15
CA GLY A 4 9.99 0.38 -10.34
C GLY A 4 8.70 -0.33 -10.75
N TRP A 5 8.55 -1.53 -10.24
CA TRP A 5 7.33 -2.32 -10.30
C TRP A 5 7.13 -3.05 -8.98
N GLY A 6 5.90 -3.48 -8.72
CA GLY A 6 5.61 -4.42 -7.65
C GLY A 6 4.37 -5.25 -7.91
N LEU A 7 4.32 -6.38 -7.23
CA LEU A 7 3.31 -7.41 -7.36
C LEU A 7 3.00 -7.97 -5.97
N ALA A 8 1.72 -8.14 -5.65
CA ALA A 8 1.26 -8.87 -4.48
C ALA A 8 0.31 -9.99 -4.89
N THR A 9 0.62 -11.21 -4.47
CA THR A 9 -0.33 -12.33 -4.43
C THR A 9 -0.86 -12.50 -3.01
N PHE A 10 -1.98 -13.20 -2.87
CA PHE A 10 -2.60 -13.42 -1.57
C PHE A 10 -2.81 -14.90 -1.31
N GLU A 11 -2.35 -15.35 -0.15
CA GLU A 11 -2.57 -16.70 0.37
C GLU A 11 -3.20 -16.58 1.75
N ASN A 12 -4.39 -17.15 1.94
CA ASN A 12 -5.17 -17.05 3.19
C ASN A 12 -5.39 -15.62 3.71
N GLY A 13 -5.38 -14.63 2.83
CA GLY A 13 -5.55 -13.21 3.17
C GLY A 13 -4.25 -12.46 3.43
N GLU A 14 -3.11 -13.15 3.50
CA GLU A 14 -1.80 -12.53 3.71
C GLU A 14 -1.14 -12.18 2.37
N PRO A 15 -0.58 -10.96 2.21
CA PRO A 15 0.08 -10.55 0.99
C PRO A 15 1.52 -11.07 0.91
N ASN A 16 1.88 -11.65 -0.23
CA ASN A 16 3.27 -11.91 -0.61
C ASN A 16 3.70 -10.87 -1.65
N VAL A 17 4.53 -9.91 -1.23
CA VAL A 17 4.93 -8.76 -2.04
C VAL A 17 6.31 -8.97 -2.66
N ARG A 18 6.41 -8.73 -3.96
CA ARG A 18 7.67 -8.65 -4.72
C ARG A 18 7.77 -7.31 -5.41
N THR A 19 8.92 -6.65 -5.32
CA THR A 19 9.16 -5.33 -5.93
C THR A 19 10.57 -5.25 -6.49
N GLU A 20 10.76 -4.47 -7.56
CA GLU A 20 12.08 -3.97 -7.93
C GLU A 20 12.02 -2.49 -8.28
N MET A 21 13.17 -1.82 -8.16
CA MET A 21 13.35 -0.40 -8.46
C MET A 21 13.70 -0.12 -9.93
N ILE A 22 13.51 -1.11 -10.81
CA ILE A 22 13.76 -1.02 -12.24
C ILE A 22 12.43 -1.05 -13.00
N SER A 23 12.42 -0.57 -14.24
CA SER A 23 11.26 -0.73 -15.11
C SER A 23 10.91 -2.21 -15.26
N ALA A 24 9.61 -2.54 -15.25
CA ALA A 24 9.12 -3.90 -15.49
C ALA A 24 9.71 -4.53 -16.77
N GLU A 25 9.87 -3.75 -17.84
CA GLU A 25 10.47 -4.17 -19.12
C GLU A 25 11.92 -4.66 -19.00
N LYS A 26 12.69 -4.08 -18.07
CA LYS A 26 14.10 -4.41 -17.86
C LYS A 26 14.31 -5.43 -16.74
N SER A 27 13.23 -5.91 -16.13
CA SER A 27 13.33 -6.90 -15.06
C SER A 27 13.68 -8.27 -15.63
N GLY A 28 14.80 -8.81 -15.17
CA GLY A 28 15.18 -10.20 -15.47
C GLY A 28 14.30 -11.22 -14.74
N ILE A 29 13.77 -10.87 -13.56
CA ILE A 29 13.01 -11.81 -12.71
C ILE A 29 11.51 -11.78 -12.96
N LEU A 30 10.96 -10.66 -13.44
CA LEU A 30 9.50 -10.49 -13.57
C LEU A 30 8.87 -11.52 -14.52
N PRO A 31 9.46 -11.86 -15.69
CA PRO A 31 8.89 -12.89 -16.55
C PRO A 31 8.76 -14.23 -15.82
N GLU A 32 9.84 -14.71 -15.18
CA GLU A 32 9.81 -15.99 -14.44
C GLU A 32 8.87 -15.94 -13.24
N LEU A 33 8.84 -14.81 -12.52
CA LEU A 33 7.92 -14.60 -11.42
C LEU A 33 6.47 -14.76 -11.88
N VAL A 34 6.08 -14.10 -12.98
CA VAL A 34 4.71 -14.17 -13.53
C VAL A 34 4.36 -15.59 -13.99
N HIS A 35 5.30 -16.31 -14.60
CA HIS A 35 5.07 -17.71 -15.02
C HIS A 35 4.95 -18.68 -13.83
N SER A 36 5.52 -18.35 -12.68
CA SER A 36 5.55 -19.19 -11.48
C SER A 36 4.55 -18.77 -10.41
N LEU A 37 3.66 -17.82 -10.70
CA LEU A 37 2.66 -17.38 -9.73
C LEU A 37 1.73 -18.54 -9.34
N PRO A 38 1.44 -18.72 -8.05
CA PRO A 38 0.43 -19.67 -7.64
C PRO A 38 -0.94 -19.21 -8.13
N ASP A 39 -1.87 -20.15 -8.26
CA ASP A 39 -3.28 -19.84 -8.43
C ASP A 39 -3.77 -19.02 -7.23
N SER A 40 -3.95 -17.72 -7.45
CA SER A 40 -4.44 -16.79 -6.43
C SER A 40 -5.75 -16.16 -6.90
N LYS A 41 -6.69 -16.00 -5.95
CA LYS A 41 -7.97 -15.33 -6.23
C LYS A 41 -7.82 -13.82 -6.46
N LEU A 42 -6.70 -13.24 -6.03
CA LEU A 42 -6.42 -11.83 -6.14
C LEU A 42 -4.94 -11.59 -6.42
N LEU A 43 -4.67 -10.76 -7.40
CA LEU A 43 -3.33 -10.27 -7.70
C LEU A 43 -3.39 -8.75 -7.85
N LEU A 44 -2.45 -8.07 -7.22
CA LEU A 44 -2.28 -6.63 -7.32
C LEU A 44 -0.92 -6.34 -7.96
N ALA A 45 -0.89 -5.56 -9.03
CA ALA A 45 0.35 -5.18 -9.71
C ALA A 45 0.39 -3.69 -9.98
N HIS A 46 1.57 -3.09 -9.82
CA HIS A 46 1.78 -1.65 -10.00
C HIS A 46 3.11 -1.38 -10.70
N ILE A 47 3.10 -0.48 -11.70
CA ILE A 47 4.31 0.02 -12.35
C ILE A 47 4.47 1.49 -11.99
N ARG A 48 5.59 1.86 -11.37
CA ARG A 48 5.77 3.15 -10.70
C ARG A 48 6.40 4.21 -11.61
N ARG A 49 5.81 5.41 -11.60
CA ARG A 49 6.48 6.68 -11.94
C ARG A 49 6.82 7.41 -10.66
N ALA A 50 8.09 7.75 -10.45
CA ALA A 50 8.51 8.48 -9.26
C ALA A 50 8.21 9.98 -9.45
N THR A 51 6.98 10.39 -9.11
CA THR A 51 6.59 11.82 -9.05
C THR A 51 6.94 12.41 -7.69
N ILE A 52 6.66 11.66 -6.61
CA ILE A 52 7.10 11.95 -5.23
C ILE A 52 7.93 10.76 -4.74
N GLY A 53 8.96 11.10 -3.97
CA GLY A 53 9.90 10.15 -3.38
C GLY A 53 10.93 9.60 -4.35
N GLY A 54 12.09 9.19 -3.83
CA GLY A 54 13.20 8.66 -4.61
C GLY A 54 12.93 7.28 -5.22
N VAL A 55 13.86 6.81 -6.05
CA VAL A 55 13.88 5.41 -6.53
C VAL A 55 14.54 4.56 -5.44
N LYS A 56 13.72 3.99 -4.55
CA LYS A 56 14.13 3.20 -3.38
C LYS A 56 13.17 2.01 -3.19
N PRO A 57 13.58 0.89 -2.57
CA PRO A 57 12.70 -0.27 -2.41
C PRO A 57 11.47 0.07 -1.58
N GLU A 58 11.64 0.88 -0.54
CA GLU A 58 10.58 1.28 0.40
C GLU A 58 9.51 2.14 -0.28
N ASN A 59 9.78 2.68 -1.47
CA ASN A 59 8.85 3.52 -2.22
C ASN A 59 8.09 2.74 -3.32
N CYS A 60 8.35 1.44 -3.46
CA CYS A 60 7.65 0.61 -4.42
C CYS A 60 6.32 0.13 -3.83
N HIS A 61 5.25 0.36 -4.59
CA HIS A 61 3.96 -0.25 -4.31
C HIS A 61 4.01 -1.75 -4.59
N PRO A 62 3.10 -2.55 -4.01
CA PRO A 62 2.09 -2.14 -3.03
C PRO A 62 2.67 -1.93 -1.62
N PHE A 63 2.09 -1.01 -0.87
CA PHE A 63 2.41 -0.82 0.54
C PHE A 63 1.57 -1.77 1.40
N VAL A 64 2.15 -2.31 2.47
CA VAL A 64 1.48 -3.20 3.42
C VAL A 64 1.60 -2.66 4.84
N ARG A 65 0.50 -2.69 5.60
CA ARG A 65 0.43 -2.38 7.04
C ARG A 65 -0.65 -3.20 7.72
N THR A 66 -0.46 -3.46 9.01
CA THR A 66 -1.43 -4.16 9.86
C THR A 66 -2.05 -3.17 10.82
N ASP A 67 -3.38 -3.18 10.93
CA ASP A 67 -4.11 -2.34 11.88
C ASP A 67 -4.09 -2.92 13.31
N VAL A 68 -4.57 -2.17 14.30
CA VAL A 68 -4.57 -2.60 15.72
C VAL A 68 -5.45 -3.82 15.99
N SER A 69 -6.35 -4.18 15.07
CA SER A 69 -7.16 -5.39 15.16
C SER A 69 -6.46 -6.63 14.59
N GLY A 70 -5.25 -6.48 14.07
CA GLY A 70 -4.48 -7.55 13.45
C GLY A 70 -4.82 -7.79 11.98
N ARG A 71 -5.60 -6.92 11.33
CA ARG A 71 -5.89 -7.06 9.89
C ARG A 71 -4.80 -6.42 9.05
N THR A 72 -4.29 -7.17 8.08
CA THR A 72 -3.34 -6.68 7.07
C THR A 72 -4.06 -5.94 5.94
N TRP A 73 -3.51 -4.79 5.54
CA TRP A 73 -3.98 -3.89 4.50
C TRP A 73 -2.90 -3.70 3.44
N THR A 74 -3.33 -3.72 2.18
CA THR A 74 -2.45 -3.54 1.02
C THR A 74 -2.97 -2.38 0.17
N LEU A 75 -2.11 -1.39 -0.15
CA LEU A 75 -2.49 -0.19 -0.91
C LEU A 75 -1.62 0.01 -2.14
N MET A 76 -2.27 0.35 -3.26
CA MET A 76 -1.67 0.89 -4.48
C MET A 76 -2.31 2.23 -4.79
N HIS A 77 -1.50 3.29 -4.88
CA HIS A 77 -1.98 4.63 -5.20
C HIS A 77 -1.27 5.14 -6.46
N ASN A 78 -2.07 5.48 -7.47
CA ASN A 78 -1.60 6.12 -8.69
C ASN A 78 -2.06 7.56 -8.73
N GLY A 79 -1.15 8.47 -8.42
CA GLY A 79 -1.45 9.89 -8.33
C GLY A 79 -0.37 10.62 -7.55
N THR A 80 -0.66 11.88 -7.22
CA THR A 80 0.17 12.67 -6.32
C THR A 80 -0.73 13.57 -5.50
N ILE A 81 -0.57 13.53 -4.18
CA ILE A 81 -1.22 14.44 -3.24
C ILE A 81 -0.19 15.52 -2.84
N PHE A 82 -0.36 16.72 -3.38
CA PHE A 82 0.55 17.83 -3.16
C PHE A 82 0.31 18.59 -1.84
N SER A 83 -0.90 18.50 -1.27
CA SER A 83 -1.31 19.29 -0.12
C SER A 83 -2.30 18.54 0.77
N GLY A 84 -1.81 18.01 1.89
CA GLY A 84 -2.64 17.46 2.96
C GLY A 84 -1.90 17.64 4.28
N ASN A 85 -2.25 18.67 5.05
CA ASN A 85 -1.69 18.86 6.40
C ASN A 85 -1.86 17.61 7.27
N GLU A 86 -2.92 16.84 7.02
CA GLU A 86 -3.18 15.56 7.67
C GLU A 86 -2.11 14.51 7.38
N LEU A 87 -1.46 14.55 6.21
CA LEU A 87 -0.42 13.58 5.85
C LEU A 87 0.95 13.95 6.43
N ASN A 88 1.19 15.22 6.74
CA ASN A 88 2.51 15.71 7.18
C ASN A 88 2.98 15.04 8.46
N ARG A 89 2.08 14.73 9.39
CA ARG A 89 2.42 14.02 10.64
C ARG A 89 3.02 12.63 10.42
N TYR A 90 2.83 12.04 9.25
CA TYR A 90 3.36 10.71 8.93
C TYR A 90 4.75 10.76 8.29
N MET A 91 5.32 11.94 8.04
CA MET A 91 6.68 12.07 7.48
C MET A 91 7.76 11.45 8.36
N GLU A 92 7.58 11.48 9.68
CA GLU A 92 8.56 10.95 10.63
C GLU A 92 8.41 9.44 10.87
N ILE A 93 7.31 8.82 10.43
CA ILE A 93 7.02 7.40 10.67
C ILE A 93 6.94 6.54 9.40
N GLN A 94 6.86 7.17 8.23
CA GLN A 94 6.98 6.48 6.94
C GLN A 94 8.37 5.86 6.82
N ASN A 95 8.48 4.73 6.12
CA ASN A 95 9.77 4.08 5.86
C ASN A 95 10.48 4.70 4.65
N GLY A 96 9.71 5.04 3.63
CA GLY A 96 10.19 5.66 2.40
C GLY A 96 10.06 7.18 2.43
N ASP A 97 9.75 7.75 1.27
CA ASP A 97 9.54 9.19 1.09
C ASP A 97 8.41 9.53 0.11
N THR A 98 7.39 8.65 0.03
CA THR A 98 6.21 8.86 -0.82
C THR A 98 5.01 9.41 -0.05
N ASP A 99 4.19 10.20 -0.74
CA ASP A 99 2.83 10.52 -0.33
C ASP A 99 1.95 9.25 -0.25
N SER A 100 2.12 8.30 -1.17
CA SER A 100 1.39 7.02 -1.16
C SER A 100 1.52 6.23 0.15
N GLU A 101 2.73 6.15 0.73
CA GLU A 101 2.90 5.48 2.03
C GLU A 101 2.15 6.24 3.13
N ARG A 102 2.21 7.57 3.11
CA ARG A 102 1.49 8.41 4.07
C ARG A 102 -0.02 8.29 3.95
N ILE A 103 -0.56 8.08 2.75
CA ILE A 103 -1.98 7.78 2.55
C ILE A 103 -2.35 6.49 3.27
N LEU A 104 -1.55 5.42 3.13
CA LEU A 104 -1.82 4.17 3.86
C LEU A 104 -1.79 4.41 5.37
N LEU A 105 -0.75 5.08 5.88
CA LEU A 105 -0.62 5.38 7.31
C LEU A 105 -1.80 6.20 7.83
N TYR A 106 -2.26 7.19 7.07
CA TYR A 106 -3.44 7.98 7.39
C TYR A 106 -4.71 7.14 7.48
N LEU A 107 -4.99 6.33 6.45
CA LEU A 107 -6.17 5.45 6.46
C LEU A 107 -6.13 4.48 7.64
N MET A 108 -4.96 3.93 7.96
CA MET A 108 -4.78 3.03 9.11
C MET A 108 -5.02 3.74 10.42
N ASP A 109 -4.49 4.95 10.60
CA ASP A 109 -4.72 5.76 11.80
C ASP A 109 -6.22 6.05 12.00
N ARG A 110 -6.97 6.38 10.93
CA ARG A 110 -8.42 6.57 11.00
C ARG A 110 -9.18 5.31 11.45
N ILE A 111 -8.77 4.15 10.94
CA ILE A 111 -9.35 2.85 11.32
C ILE A 111 -9.00 2.51 12.77
N ASN A 112 -7.75 2.70 13.18
CA ASN A 112 -7.28 2.45 14.54
C ASN A 112 -8.03 3.32 15.55
N GLN A 113 -8.14 4.63 15.29
CA GLN A 113 -8.89 5.54 16.16
C GLN A 113 -10.35 5.13 16.34
N LYS A 114 -11.03 4.67 15.28
CA LYS A 114 -12.41 4.18 15.41
C LYS A 114 -12.47 2.83 16.15
N THR A 115 -11.51 1.94 15.92
CA THR A 115 -11.39 0.66 16.63
C THR A 115 -11.18 0.88 18.14
N ASP A 116 -10.32 1.82 18.50
CA ASP A 116 -10.04 2.17 19.91
C ASP A 116 -11.28 2.75 20.59
N ARG A 117 -12.05 3.60 19.89
CA ARG A 117 -13.31 4.18 20.40
C ARG A 117 -14.39 3.12 20.63
N THR A 118 -14.46 2.09 19.77
CA THR A 118 -15.43 1.00 19.93
C THR A 118 -14.95 -0.08 20.89
N GLY A 119 -13.65 -0.14 21.19
CA GLY A 119 -13.03 -1.20 21.99
C GLY A 119 -13.08 -2.59 21.33
N LEU A 120 -13.46 -2.64 20.05
CA LEU A 120 -13.71 -3.86 19.27
C LEU A 120 -13.29 -3.64 17.83
N ALA A 121 -12.83 -4.72 17.18
CA ALA A 121 -12.53 -4.72 15.75
C ALA A 121 -13.73 -4.25 14.92
N LEU A 122 -13.50 -3.33 13.97
CA LEU A 122 -14.56 -2.83 13.10
C LEU A 122 -15.05 -3.91 12.12
N SER A 123 -16.36 -3.92 11.85
CA SER A 123 -16.94 -4.70 10.76
C SER A 123 -16.42 -4.23 9.40
N LEU A 124 -16.64 -5.03 8.34
CA LEU A 124 -16.26 -4.65 6.98
C LEU A 124 -16.94 -3.35 6.54
N GLU A 125 -18.24 -3.21 6.82
CA GLU A 125 -19.04 -2.04 6.46
C GLU A 125 -18.50 -0.79 7.15
N LYS A 126 -18.18 -0.88 8.44
CA LYS A 126 -17.59 0.23 9.20
C LYS A 126 -16.19 0.59 8.72
N ARG A 127 -15.39 -0.38 8.30
CA ARG A 127 -14.09 -0.12 7.67
C ARG A 127 -14.25 0.63 6.36
N ILE A 128 -15.16 0.20 5.49
CA ILE A 128 -15.44 0.87 4.21
C ILE A 128 -15.90 2.31 4.45
N GLU A 129 -16.90 2.52 5.31
CA GLU A 129 -17.39 3.85 5.67
C GLU A 129 -16.26 4.77 6.18
N THR A 130 -15.35 4.22 6.99
CA THR A 130 -14.20 4.98 7.53
C THR A 130 -13.21 5.39 6.45
N VAL A 131 -12.95 4.52 5.48
CA VAL A 131 -12.10 4.85 4.33
C VAL A 131 -12.80 5.90 3.45
N GLU A 132 -14.10 5.74 3.17
CA GLU A 132 -14.88 6.70 2.39
C GLU A 132 -14.91 8.09 3.03
N GLU A 133 -15.12 8.19 4.34
CA GLU A 133 -15.05 9.45 5.08
C GLU A 133 -13.67 10.11 5.02
N ALA A 134 -12.60 9.31 4.92
CA ALA A 134 -11.23 9.81 4.92
C ALA A 134 -10.78 10.33 3.55
N ILE A 135 -11.44 9.91 2.46
CA ILE A 135 -11.09 10.28 1.08
C ILE A 135 -12.03 11.31 0.44
N ARG A 136 -13.11 11.69 1.14
CA ARG A 136 -14.03 12.76 0.73
C ARG A 136 -13.48 14.14 1.10
#